data_AF-A0AAW8BQR0-F1
#
_entry.id   AF-A0AAW8BQR0-F1
#
_cell.length_a   1.000
_cell.length_b   1.000
_cell.length_c   1.000
_cell.angle_alpha   90.00
_cell.angle_beta   90.00
_cell.angle_gamma   90.00
#
_symmetry.space_group_name_H-M   'P 1'
#
loop_
_entity.id
_entity.type
_entity.pdbx_description
1 polymer ?
#
loop_
_entity_poly.entity_id
_entity_poly.type
_entity_poly.pdbx_seq_one_letter_code
_entity_poly.pdbx_strand_id
1 'polypeptide(L)'
;MTATPALTGANKHNPEGTTMPNLHTTVYLNESPDRHWGITIHQPLPAELRQAASFELEIAEHVLAHELSNAALEVVFEQLNIDEPDQDWALRYRLAGHRSLSVGDVVVVGETAWLCESVGWNRLTTDELCAAPTAR
;
A
#
# COMPACT_ATOMS: atom_id res chain seq x y z
N MET A 1 65.35 -27.02 -4.00
CA MET A 1 65.69 -25.63 -3.66
C MET A 1 64.77 -24.71 -4.45
N THR A 2 64.04 -23.84 -3.73
CA THR A 2 63.41 -22.56 -4.15
C THR A 2 62.39 -22.56 -5.32
N ALA A 3 61.21 -21.96 -5.25
CA ALA A 3 60.47 -21.24 -4.21
C ALA A 3 58.99 -21.11 -4.64
N THR A 4 58.09 -21.13 -3.66
CA THR A 4 56.63 -20.91 -3.74
C THR A 4 56.31 -19.42 -3.93
N PRO A 5 55.23 -19.03 -4.63
CA PRO A 5 54.55 -17.77 -4.38
C PRO A 5 53.27 -17.96 -3.54
N ALA A 6 53.10 -17.07 -2.56
CA ALA A 6 52.02 -17.06 -1.59
C ALA A 6 50.87 -16.12 -1.99
N LEU A 7 49.68 -16.47 -1.48
CA LEU A 7 48.56 -15.63 -1.01
C LEU A 7 47.97 -14.50 -1.88
N THR A 8 46.65 -14.60 -2.05
CA THR A 8 45.61 -13.56 -1.84
C THR A 8 44.66 -13.43 -3.03
N GLY A 9 43.43 -13.90 -2.82
CA GLY A 9 42.30 -13.66 -3.70
C GLY A 9 41.03 -13.89 -2.90
N ALA A 10 40.59 -12.82 -2.25
CA ALA A 10 39.51 -12.81 -1.29
C ALA A 10 38.19 -13.37 -1.85
N ASN A 11 37.48 -14.02 -0.93
CA ASN A 11 36.06 -14.34 -0.93
C ASN A 11 35.24 -13.20 -1.58
N LYS A 12 34.73 -13.41 -2.80
CA LYS A 12 33.65 -12.58 -3.33
C LYS A 12 32.35 -13.28 -2.95
N HIS A 13 31.80 -12.86 -1.81
CA HIS A 13 30.39 -13.03 -1.52
C HIS A 13 29.60 -12.61 -2.76
N ASN A 14 28.83 -13.55 -3.30
CA ASN A 14 27.71 -13.24 -4.14
C ASN A 14 26.71 -12.51 -3.22
N PRO A 15 26.35 -11.23 -3.43
CA PRO A 15 25.14 -10.75 -2.79
C PRO A 15 24.00 -11.46 -3.50
N GLU A 16 23.50 -12.52 -2.87
CA GLU A 16 22.16 -13.02 -3.18
C GLU A 16 21.24 -11.80 -3.21
N GLY A 17 20.54 -11.61 -4.33
CA GLY A 17 19.64 -10.48 -4.49
C GLY A 17 18.62 -10.51 -3.37
N THR A 18 18.79 -9.63 -2.39
CA THR A 18 17.86 -9.51 -1.29
C THR A 18 16.54 -9.04 -1.88
N THR A 19 15.53 -9.90 -1.75
CA THR A 19 14.25 -9.71 -2.44
C THR A 19 13.38 -8.90 -1.52
N MET A 20 13.28 -7.60 -1.77
CA MET A 20 12.36 -6.75 -1.04
C MET A 20 10.93 -7.27 -1.27
N PRO A 21 10.14 -7.52 -0.20
CA PRO A 21 8.77 -7.97 -0.37
C PRO A 21 7.98 -6.92 -1.14
N ASN A 22 7.44 -7.34 -2.28
CA ASN A 22 6.55 -6.54 -3.10
C ASN A 22 5.10 -6.91 -2.79
N LEU A 23 4.29 -5.90 -2.49
CA LEU A 23 2.87 -6.05 -2.23
C LEU A 23 2.06 -5.35 -3.30
N HIS A 24 1.25 -6.14 -4.00
CA HIS A 24 0.24 -5.59 -4.89
C HIS A 24 -0.75 -4.75 -4.09
N THR A 25 -0.86 -3.48 -4.46
CA THR A 25 -1.67 -2.50 -3.73
C THR A 25 -2.61 -1.80 -4.69
N THR A 26 -3.88 -1.68 -4.31
CA THR A 26 -4.90 -0.98 -5.09
C THR A 26 -5.63 0.03 -4.22
N VAL A 27 -5.79 1.25 -4.72
CA VAL A 27 -6.46 2.37 -4.04
C VAL A 27 -7.80 2.62 -4.70
N TYR A 28 -8.85 2.62 -3.89
CA TYR A 28 -10.22 2.94 -4.26
C TYR A 28 -10.67 4.20 -3.54
N LEU A 29 -11.20 5.16 -4.31
CA LEU A 29 -11.74 6.40 -3.76
C LEU A 29 -13.24 6.27 -3.57
N ASN A 30 -13.70 6.69 -2.40
CA ASN A 30 -15.11 6.90 -2.15
C ASN A 30 -15.57 8.17 -2.88
N GLU A 31 -16.47 7.99 -3.84
CA GLU A 31 -17.07 9.08 -4.62
C GLU A 31 -18.51 9.40 -4.21
N SER A 32 -19.03 8.69 -3.20
CA SER A 32 -20.39 8.87 -2.69
C SER A 32 -20.64 10.34 -2.32
N PRO A 33 -21.88 10.86 -2.51
CA PRO A 33 -22.22 12.25 -2.20
C PRO A 33 -21.91 12.64 -0.74
N ASP A 34 -22.06 11.69 0.18
CA ASP A 34 -21.86 11.86 1.62
C ASP A 34 -20.42 11.61 2.08
N ARG A 35 -19.44 11.54 1.17
CA ARG A 35 -18.02 11.20 1.46
C ARG A 35 -17.34 12.03 2.56
N HIS A 36 -17.89 13.19 2.94
CA HIS A 36 -17.32 14.05 4.00
C HIS A 36 -17.88 13.75 5.40
N TRP A 37 -18.92 12.93 5.50
CA TRP A 37 -19.49 12.46 6.75
C TRP A 37 -18.84 11.12 7.03
N GLY A 38 -17.71 11.16 7.73
CA GLY A 38 -16.87 10.00 8.00
C GLY A 38 -17.70 8.77 8.34
N ILE A 39 -17.34 7.63 7.75
CA ILE A 39 -18.03 6.36 7.97
C ILE A 39 -17.97 6.08 9.46
N THR A 40 -19.10 6.30 10.12
CA THR A 40 -19.22 5.98 11.54
C THR A 40 -19.27 4.46 11.61
N ILE A 41 -18.50 3.88 12.51
CA ILE A 41 -18.69 2.51 13.01
C ILE A 41 -20.19 2.16 12.98
N HIS A 42 -20.55 1.13 12.20
CA HIS A 42 -21.92 0.68 11.86
C HIS A 42 -22.61 1.25 10.60
N GLN A 43 -21.96 2.07 9.78
CA GLN A 43 -22.47 2.35 8.43
C GLN A 43 -22.01 1.30 7.42
N PRO A 44 -22.86 0.95 6.42
CA PRO A 44 -22.45 0.09 5.33
C PRO A 44 -21.28 0.74 4.57
N LEU A 45 -20.45 -0.09 3.95
CA LEU A 45 -19.36 0.36 3.08
C LEU A 45 -19.85 1.41 2.07
N PRO A 46 -18.96 2.32 1.63
CA PRO A 46 -19.31 3.27 0.60
C PRO A 46 -19.93 2.58 -0.61
N ALA A 47 -21.08 3.07 -1.04
CA ALA A 47 -21.80 2.47 -2.15
C ALA A 47 -21.08 2.68 -3.50
N GLU A 48 -20.19 3.67 -3.58
CA GLU A 48 -19.52 4.06 -4.81
C GLU A 48 -18.01 4.17 -4.59
N LEU A 49 -17.33 3.03 -4.77
CA LEU A 49 -15.86 2.93 -4.78
C LEU A 49 -15.36 2.92 -6.22
N ARG A 50 -14.52 3.89 -6.58
CA ARG A 50 -13.83 3.92 -7.87
C ARG A 50 -12.35 3.62 -7.69
N GLN A 51 -11.84 2.65 -8.44
CA GLN A 51 -10.40 2.39 -8.50
C GLN A 51 -9.67 3.62 -9.06
N ALA A 52 -8.65 4.10 -8.34
CA ALA A 52 -7.84 5.25 -8.73
C ALA A 52 -6.40 4.87 -9.08
N ALA A 53 -5.80 3.91 -8.38
CA ALA A 53 -4.46 3.43 -8.72
C ALA A 53 -4.28 1.95 -8.33
N SER A 54 -3.38 1.27 -9.04
CA SER A 54 -2.91 -0.07 -8.74
C SER A 54 -1.41 -0.13 -9.05
N PHE A 55 -0.62 -0.65 -8.10
CA PHE A 55 0.84 -0.63 -8.15
C PHE A 55 1.44 -1.73 -7.27
N GLU A 56 2.70 -2.07 -7.51
CA GLU A 56 3.50 -2.87 -6.59
C GLU A 56 4.19 -1.93 -5.59
N LEU A 57 4.09 -2.25 -4.31
CA LEU A 57 4.72 -1.51 -3.23
C LEU A 57 5.88 -2.31 -2.64
N GLU A 58 7.08 -1.74 -2.73
CA GLU A 58 8.27 -2.29 -2.09
C GLU A 58 8.25 -1.95 -0.59
N ILE A 59 8.29 -2.98 0.26
CA ILE A 59 8.40 -2.83 1.71
C ILE A 59 9.80 -3.21 2.17
N ALA A 60 10.32 -2.50 3.16
CA ALA A 60 11.63 -2.80 3.74
C ALA A 60 11.70 -4.23 4.30
N GLU A 61 12.83 -4.89 4.09
CA GLU A 61 13.03 -6.33 4.37
C GLU A 61 12.97 -6.71 5.85
N HIS A 62 13.08 -5.74 6.75
CA HIS A 62 13.12 -5.97 8.19
C HIS A 62 11.77 -5.81 8.87
N VAL A 63 10.71 -5.57 8.09
CA VAL A 63 9.34 -5.52 8.62
C VAL A 63 8.87 -6.94 8.90
N LEU A 64 8.38 -7.19 10.12
CA LEU A 64 7.82 -8.49 10.48
C LEU A 64 6.57 -8.77 9.64
N ALA A 65 6.35 -10.03 9.25
CA ALA A 65 5.24 -10.39 8.36
C ALA A 65 3.86 -9.92 8.86
N HIS A 66 3.65 -9.82 10.17
CA HIS A 66 2.39 -9.35 10.75
C HIS A 66 2.22 -7.82 10.74
N GLU A 67 3.31 -7.07 10.51
CA GLU A 67 3.32 -5.60 10.43
C GLU A 67 3.34 -5.12 8.97
N LEU A 68 3.52 -6.04 8.02
CA LEU A 68 3.70 -5.75 6.60
C LEU A 68 2.55 -4.91 6.01
N SER A 69 1.29 -5.26 6.35
CA SER A 69 0.12 -4.48 5.91
C SER A 69 0.10 -3.09 6.54
N ASN A 70 0.47 -2.95 7.82
CA ASN A 70 0.48 -1.63 8.47
C ASN A 70 1.54 -0.72 7.85
N ALA A 71 2.75 -1.24 7.63
CA ALA A 71 3.82 -0.51 6.97
C ALA A 71 3.41 -0.07 5.55
N ALA A 72 2.76 -0.96 4.79
CA ALA A 72 2.23 -0.62 3.47
C ALA A 72 1.19 0.50 3.53
N LEU A 73 0.22 0.40 4.46
CA LEU A 73 -0.85 1.38 4.63
C LEU A 73 -0.31 2.75 5.07
N GLU A 74 0.72 2.79 5.92
CA GLU A 74 1.39 4.03 6.33
C GLU A 74 2.05 4.73 5.15
N VAL A 75 2.81 3.98 4.33
CA VAL A 75 3.46 4.53 3.12
C VAL A 75 2.40 5.04 2.14
N VAL A 76 1.32 4.30 1.91
CA VAL A 76 0.22 4.73 1.04
C VAL A 76 -0.44 6.00 1.58
N PHE A 77 -0.73 6.05 2.87
CA PHE A 77 -1.36 7.21 3.49
C PHE A 77 -0.49 8.45 3.36
N GLU A 78 0.80 8.34 3.71
CA GLU A 78 1.75 9.45 3.66
C GLU A 78 1.86 10.00 2.24
N GLN A 79 2.24 9.16 1.28
CA GLN A 79 2.54 9.58 -0.09
C GLN A 79 1.33 10.16 -0.82
N LEU A 80 0.12 9.71 -0.50
CA LEU A 80 -1.09 10.27 -1.11
C LEU A 80 -1.56 11.56 -0.43
N ASN A 81 -1.03 11.92 0.74
CA ASN A 81 -1.43 13.11 1.50
C ASN A 81 -0.38 14.22 1.60
N ILE A 82 0.90 13.95 1.31
CA ILE A 82 1.95 14.99 1.26
C ILE A 82 1.91 15.80 -0.04
N ASP A 83 2.54 16.98 -0.03
CA ASP A 83 2.60 17.87 -1.19
C ASP A 83 3.58 17.38 -2.26
N GLU A 84 4.69 16.78 -1.84
CA GLU A 84 5.78 16.30 -2.71
C GLU A 84 6.02 14.80 -2.50
N PRO A 85 5.23 13.92 -3.14
CA PRO A 85 5.47 12.48 -3.08
C PRO A 85 6.77 12.09 -3.79
N ASP A 86 7.48 11.11 -3.24
CA ASP A 86 8.74 10.59 -3.79
C ASP A 86 8.56 9.24 -4.52
N GLN A 87 7.38 8.63 -4.40
CA GLN A 87 7.05 7.40 -5.08
C GLN A 87 6.47 7.64 -6.49
N ASP A 88 7.01 6.93 -7.48
CA ASP A 88 6.55 6.99 -8.88
C ASP A 88 5.04 6.78 -9.03
N TRP A 89 4.46 5.84 -8.28
CA TRP A 89 3.02 5.55 -8.31
C TRP A 89 2.20 6.70 -7.71
N ALA A 90 2.71 7.38 -6.68
CA ALA A 90 2.05 8.52 -6.05
C ALA A 90 2.11 9.76 -6.95
N LEU A 91 3.24 9.97 -7.64
CA LEU A 91 3.37 11.00 -8.66
C LEU A 91 2.37 10.79 -9.80
N ARG A 92 2.25 9.56 -10.33
CA ARG A 92 1.25 9.23 -11.37
C ARG A 92 -0.18 9.45 -10.87
N TYR A 93 -0.47 9.07 -9.64
CA TYR A 93 -1.78 9.29 -9.01
C TYR A 93 -2.14 10.79 -8.97
N ARG A 94 -1.19 11.66 -8.57
CA ARG A 94 -1.41 13.12 -8.55
C ARG A 94 -1.53 13.71 -9.96
N LEU A 95 -0.70 13.26 -10.90
CA LEU A 95 -0.77 13.69 -12.31
C LEU A 95 -2.09 13.30 -12.97
N ALA A 96 -2.73 12.21 -12.54
CA ALA A 96 -4.07 11.82 -12.97
C ALA A 96 -5.19 12.70 -12.38
N GLY A 97 -4.85 13.70 -11.57
CA GLY A 97 -5.80 14.65 -10.99
C GLY A 97 -6.62 14.08 -9.84
N HIS A 98 -6.16 12.99 -9.22
CA HIS A 98 -6.85 12.41 -8.07
C HIS A 98 -6.63 13.25 -6.80
N ARG A 99 -7.67 13.35 -5.98
CA ARG A 99 -7.62 14.01 -4.66
C ARG A 99 -6.76 13.22 -3.67
N SER A 100 -6.34 13.85 -2.58
CA SER A 100 -5.70 13.15 -1.47
C SER A 100 -6.59 12.05 -0.89
N LEU A 101 -5.96 11.05 -0.27
CA LEU A 101 -6.66 9.98 0.41
C LEU A 101 -7.46 10.53 1.60
N SER A 102 -8.63 9.98 1.89
CA SER A 102 -9.54 10.51 2.92
C SER A 102 -10.36 9.40 3.56
N VAL A 103 -11.04 9.75 4.67
CA VAL A 103 -11.95 8.84 5.37
C VAL A 103 -12.96 8.24 4.40
N GLY A 104 -13.09 6.93 4.46
CA GLY A 104 -13.95 6.13 3.61
C GLY A 104 -13.33 5.64 2.30
N ASP A 105 -12.12 6.07 1.97
CA ASP A 105 -11.35 5.41 0.91
C ASP A 105 -10.91 4.01 1.34
N VAL A 106 -10.71 3.14 0.36
CA VAL A 106 -10.31 1.75 0.59
C VAL A 106 -8.97 1.49 -0.06
N VAL A 107 -8.06 0.87 0.69
CA VAL A 107 -6.77 0.38 0.20
C VAL A 107 -6.75 -1.13 0.32
N VAL A 108 -6.52 -1.81 -0.78
CA VAL A 108 -6.31 -3.26 -0.82
C VAL A 108 -4.82 -3.51 -0.87
N VAL A 109 -4.32 -4.29 0.08
CA VAL A 109 -2.91 -4.70 0.19
C VAL A 109 -2.85 -6.22 0.13
N GLY A 110 -2.26 -6.75 -0.94
CA GLY A 110 -2.32 -8.17 -1.26
C GLY A 110 -3.78 -8.62 -1.40
N GLU A 111 -4.21 -9.50 -0.49
CA GLU A 111 -5.58 -10.05 -0.48
C GLU A 111 -6.49 -9.37 0.55
N THR A 112 -6.01 -8.39 1.32
CA THR A 112 -6.77 -7.76 2.41
C THR A 112 -7.15 -6.33 2.07
N ALA A 113 -8.44 -6.01 2.20
CA ALA A 113 -8.96 -4.66 2.05
C ALA A 113 -9.03 -3.92 3.39
N TRP A 114 -8.73 -2.63 3.36
CA TRP A 114 -8.69 -1.75 4.53
C TRP A 114 -9.41 -0.45 4.23
N LEU A 115 -10.32 -0.06 5.14
CA LEU A 115 -11.03 1.20 5.09
C LEU A 115 -10.24 2.26 5.86
N CYS A 116 -10.01 3.41 5.25
CA CYS A 116 -9.44 4.57 5.92
C CYS A 116 -10.48 5.15 6.88
N GLU A 117 -10.24 5.09 8.18
CA GLU A 117 -11.10 5.69 9.19
C GLU A 117 -10.58 7.07 9.61
N SER A 118 -11.33 7.77 10.47
CA SER A 118 -10.86 9.03 11.07
C SER A 118 -9.61 8.85 11.92
N VAL A 119 -9.41 7.64 12.47
CA VAL A 119 -8.21 7.24 13.20
C VAL A 119 -7.84 5.83 12.75
N GLY A 120 -6.78 5.72 11.96
CA GLY A 120 -6.22 4.44 11.53
C GLY A 120 -7.05 3.75 10.45
N TRP A 121 -7.03 2.42 10.48
CA TRP A 121 -7.55 1.55 9.43
C TRP A 121 -8.44 0.47 10.00
N ASN A 122 -9.59 0.26 9.37
CA ASN A 122 -10.45 -0.87 9.67
C ASN A 122 -10.31 -1.95 8.60
N ARG A 123 -10.05 -3.19 9.03
CA ARG A 123 -9.92 -4.33 8.12
C ARG A 123 -11.31 -4.74 7.64
N LEU A 124 -11.50 -4.79 6.33
CA LEU A 124 -12.74 -5.25 5.73
C LEU A 124 -12.71 -6.77 5.57
N THR A 125 -13.81 -7.39 5.99
CA THR A 125 -14.10 -8.81 5.76
C THR A 125 -14.65 -9.02 4.35
N THR A 126 -14.54 -10.25 3.86
CA THR A 126 -15.14 -10.64 2.58
C THR A 126 -16.64 -10.39 2.55
N ASP A 127 -17.34 -10.63 3.67
CA ASP A 127 -18.78 -10.39 3.79
C ASP A 127 -19.13 -8.91 3.61
N GLU A 128 -18.34 -8.01 4.18
CA GLU A 128 -18.52 -6.56 4.00
C GLU A 128 -18.29 -6.18 2.54
N LEU A 129 -17.20 -6.64 1.92
CA LEU A 129 -16.92 -6.37 0.50
C LEU A 129 -18.02 -6.90 -0.43
N CYS A 130 -18.60 -8.06 -0.14
CA CYS A 130 -19.70 -8.63 -0.91
C CYS A 130 -21.03 -7.90 -0.67
N ALA A 131 -21.21 -7.30 0.51
CA ALA A 131 -22.38 -6.48 0.84
C ALA A 131 -22.30 -5.06 0.28
N ALA A 132 -21.12 -4.60 -0.14
CA ALA A 132 -20.95 -3.32 -0.80
C ALA A 132 -21.72 -3.30 -2.14
N PRO A 133 -22.58 -2.31 -2.38
CA PRO A 133 -23.24 -2.15 -3.66
C PRO A 133 -22.21 -2.10 -4.78
N THR A 134 -22.30 -3.00 -5.76
CA THR A 134 -21.50 -2.89 -6.97
C THR A 134 -22.10 -1.74 -7.79
N ALA A 135 -21.52 -0.55 -7.73
CA ALA A 135 -21.88 0.53 -8.64
C ALA A 135 -21.61 0.04 -10.08
N ARG A 136 -22.70 -0.08 -10.85
CA ARG A 136 -22.73 -0.50 -12.25
C ARG A 136 -22.71 0.69 -13.18
#